data_AF-A0AB37ZQE8-F1
#
_entry.id   AF-A0AB37ZQE8-F1
#
_cell.length_a   1.000
_cell.length_b   1.000
_cell.length_c   1.000
_cell.angle_alpha   90.00
_cell.angle_beta   90.00
_cell.angle_gamma   90.00
#
_symmetry.space_group_name_H-M   'P 1'
#
loop_
_entity.id
_entity.type
_entity.pdbx_description
1 polymer ?
#
loop_
_entity_poly.entity_id
_entity_poly.type
_entity_poly.pdbx_seq_one_letter_code
_entity_poly.pdbx_strand_id
1 'polypeptide(L)'
;MSEITKAVIGMPFEMAMESELSRRQFHSRAQALLSENEALRGLYQMHKQTETREMRDLKAEVAGLKTGYEAYERVNAELRAECESLRNRQGFSDAFYEVSGLLGVTGARPEAPLVVFRQEVVPALQAVIRNSRRYEWLRDGAGYCDTRDIPGMAPERMDAFIDAAMSKGADQ
;
A
#
# COMPACT_ATOMS: atom_id res chain seq x y z
N MET A 1 49.34 -31.54 11.69
CA MET A 1 50.09 -31.80 12.95
C MET A 1 50.93 -33.05 12.77
N SER A 2 52.24 -32.97 13.05
CA SER A 2 53.18 -34.11 12.96
C SER A 2 52.91 -35.14 14.07
N GLU A 3 53.20 -36.42 13.83
CA GLU A 3 53.07 -37.50 14.83
C GLU A 3 53.90 -37.23 16.10
N ILE A 4 55.05 -36.58 15.94
CA ILE A 4 55.92 -36.12 17.03
C ILE A 4 55.16 -35.13 17.94
N THR A 5 54.32 -34.29 17.35
CA THR A 5 53.51 -33.32 18.09
C THR A 5 52.47 -34.00 18.99
N LYS A 6 51.89 -35.12 18.53
CA LYS A 6 50.90 -35.87 19.30
C LYS A 6 51.55 -36.67 20.44
N ALA A 7 52.74 -37.23 20.21
CA ALA A 7 53.47 -38.01 21.21
C ALA A 7 53.92 -37.15 22.41
N VAL A 8 54.36 -35.92 22.18
CA VAL A 8 54.81 -34.99 23.24
C VAL A 8 53.64 -34.46 24.08
N ILE A 9 52.46 -34.24 23.49
CA ILE A 9 51.26 -33.78 24.22
C ILE A 9 50.70 -34.88 25.15
N GLY A 10 50.90 -36.16 24.81
CA GLY A 10 50.48 -37.30 25.62
C GLY A 10 51.53 -37.84 26.59
N MET A 11 52.75 -37.28 26.60
CA MET A 11 53.83 -37.75 27.47
C MET A 11 53.63 -37.23 28.90
N PRO A 12 53.74 -38.08 29.93
CA PRO A 12 53.70 -37.64 31.32
C PRO A 12 54.77 -36.58 31.58
N PHE A 13 54.40 -35.51 32.29
CA PHE A 13 55.31 -34.39 32.61
C PHE A 13 56.62 -34.85 33.26
N GLU A 14 56.58 -35.91 34.06
CA GLU A 14 57.76 -36.49 34.70
C GLU A 14 58.77 -37.00 33.65
N MET A 15 58.30 -37.77 32.66
CA MET A 15 59.11 -38.33 31.57
C MET A 15 59.63 -37.27 30.59
N ALA A 16 58.88 -36.17 30.44
CA ALA A 16 59.29 -34.99 29.68
C ALA A 16 60.49 -34.26 30.29
N MET A 17 60.67 -34.39 31.61
CA MET A 17 61.66 -33.64 32.38
C MET A 17 62.93 -34.44 32.72
N GLU A 18 62.95 -35.75 32.46
CA GLU A 18 64.08 -36.65 32.75
C GLU A 18 65.36 -36.34 31.96
N SER A 19 65.23 -35.86 30.71
CA SER A 19 66.37 -35.50 29.85
C SER A 19 66.40 -34.00 29.55
N GLU A 20 67.59 -33.41 29.50
CA GLU A 20 67.76 -32.00 29.14
C GLU A 20 67.24 -31.69 27.72
N LEU A 21 67.40 -32.63 26.79
CA LEU A 21 66.87 -32.50 25.43
C LEU A 21 65.35 -32.45 25.42
N SER A 22 64.71 -33.36 26.16
CA SER A 22 63.25 -33.41 26.30
C SER A 22 62.72 -32.12 26.91
N ARG A 23 63.34 -31.61 27.98
CA ARG A 23 62.97 -30.32 28.61
C ARG A 23 62.97 -29.16 27.63
N ARG A 24 64.04 -29.01 26.86
CA ARG A 24 64.15 -27.92 25.87
C ARG A 24 63.08 -28.03 24.78
N GLN A 25 62.81 -29.24 24.30
CA GLN A 25 61.77 -29.48 23.30
C GLN A 25 60.37 -29.18 23.84
N PHE A 26 60.07 -29.58 25.08
CA PHE A 26 58.82 -29.27 25.75
C PHE A 26 58.62 -27.76 25.94
N HIS A 27 59.63 -27.05 26.45
CA HIS A 27 59.54 -25.60 26.63
C HIS A 27 59.40 -24.86 25.30
N SER A 28 60.18 -25.23 24.28
CA SER A 28 60.06 -24.63 22.94
C SER A 28 58.66 -24.82 22.36
N ARG A 29 58.06 -26.01 22.55
CA ARG A 29 56.70 -26.30 22.08
C ARG A 29 55.63 -25.56 22.88
N ALA A 30 55.77 -25.50 24.20
CA ALA A 30 54.87 -24.74 25.06
C ALA A 30 54.88 -23.24 24.70
N GLN A 31 56.06 -22.68 24.46
CA GLN A 31 56.20 -21.29 24.01
C GLN A 31 55.57 -21.07 22.63
N ALA A 32 55.76 -22.01 21.70
CA ALA A 32 55.10 -21.95 20.39
C ALA A 32 53.56 -21.96 20.52
N LEU A 33 53.00 -22.84 21.35
CA LEU A 33 51.55 -22.92 21.59
C LEU A 33 51.01 -21.66 22.27
N LEU A 34 51.76 -21.06 23.20
CA LEU A 34 51.38 -19.79 23.81
C LEU A 34 51.32 -18.67 22.77
N SER A 35 52.34 -18.56 21.92
CA SER A 35 52.37 -17.55 20.84
C SER A 35 51.24 -17.75 19.82
N GLU A 36 50.90 -19.01 19.52
CA GLU A 36 49.78 -19.34 18.64
C GLU A 36 48.44 -18.99 19.29
N ASN A 37 48.28 -19.24 20.60
CA ASN A 37 47.06 -18.88 21.32
C ASN A 37 46.86 -17.35 21.36
N GLU A 38 47.93 -16.60 21.58
CA GLU A 38 47.91 -15.13 21.54
C GLU A 38 47.54 -14.61 20.15
N ALA A 39 48.14 -15.19 19.09
CA ALA A 39 47.80 -14.84 17.71
C ALA A 39 46.33 -15.15 17.38
N LEU A 40 45.83 -16.32 17.78
CA LEU A 40 44.44 -16.72 17.57
C LEU A 40 43.46 -15.81 18.32
N ARG A 41 43.78 -15.42 19.56
CA ARG A 41 42.98 -14.44 20.32
C ARG A 41 42.94 -13.09 19.62
N GLY A 42 44.08 -12.64 19.08
CA GLY A 42 44.15 -11.40 18.30
C GLY A 42 43.26 -11.46 17.05
N LEU A 43 43.36 -12.54 16.27
CA LEU A 43 42.52 -12.75 15.09
C LEU A 43 41.04 -12.82 15.44
N TYR A 44 40.68 -13.54 16.50
CA TYR A 44 39.30 -13.63 16.97
C TYR A 44 38.74 -12.27 17.38
N GLN A 45 39.51 -11.46 18.11
CA GLN A 45 39.09 -10.10 18.50
C GLN A 45 38.90 -9.21 17.28
N MET A 46 39.81 -9.26 16.31
CA MET A 46 39.70 -8.51 15.05
C MET A 46 38.45 -8.93 14.27
N HIS A 47 38.23 -10.24 14.08
CA HIS A 47 37.06 -10.76 13.37
C HIS A 47 35.75 -10.36 14.06
N LYS A 48 35.72 -10.46 15.39
CA LYS A 48 34.57 -10.02 16.17
C LYS A 48 34.31 -8.52 16.00
N GLN A 49 35.35 -7.70 15.99
CA GLN A 49 35.22 -6.26 15.76
C GLN A 49 34.71 -5.96 14.36
N THR A 50 35.24 -6.62 13.32
CA THR A 50 34.78 -6.44 11.94
C THR A 50 33.31 -6.85 11.78
N GLU A 51 32.92 -8.02 12.29
CA GLU A 51 31.52 -8.47 12.27
C GLU A 51 30.60 -7.47 12.98
N THR A 52 31.00 -6.96 14.15
CA THR A 52 30.16 -5.99 14.87
C THR A 52 30.02 -4.68 14.13
N ARG A 53 31.03 -4.27 13.34
CA ARG A 53 30.97 -3.09 12.48
C ARG A 53 30.05 -3.33 11.30
N GLU A 54 30.25 -4.42 10.57
CA GLU A 54 29.41 -4.80 9.43
C GLU A 54 27.94 -4.95 9.83
N MET A 55 27.67 -5.57 10.99
CA MET A 55 26.31 -5.68 11.51
C MET A 55 25.67 -4.33 11.85
N ARG A 56 26.46 -3.32 12.25
CA ARG A 56 25.94 -1.96 12.47
C ARG A 56 25.64 -1.26 11.15
N ASP A 57 26.55 -1.38 10.19
CA ASP A 57 26.42 -0.76 8.87
C ASP A 57 25.21 -1.35 8.11
N LEU A 58 25.07 -2.68 8.11
CA LEU A 58 23.91 -3.37 7.52
C LEU A 58 22.60 -2.99 8.21
N LYS A 59 22.58 -2.83 9.54
CA LYS A 59 21.38 -2.36 10.25
C LYS A 59 21.00 -0.94 9.86
N ALA A 60 21.99 -0.06 9.67
CA ALA A 60 21.75 1.29 9.20
C ALA A 60 21.21 1.31 7.76
N GLU A 61 21.79 0.48 6.89
CA GLU A 61 21.31 0.32 5.51
C GLU A 61 19.87 -0.21 5.45
N VAL A 62 19.55 -1.26 6.21
CA VAL A 62 18.19 -1.80 6.30
C VAL A 62 17.20 -0.75 6.82
N ALA A 63 17.59 0.05 7.82
CA ALA A 63 16.74 1.13 8.31
C ALA A 63 16.51 2.19 7.22
N GLY A 64 17.55 2.60 6.51
CA GLY A 64 17.46 3.52 5.38
C GLY A 64 16.54 2.99 4.27
N LEU A 65 16.73 1.73 3.86
CA LEU A 65 15.90 1.08 2.84
C LEU A 65 14.43 0.99 3.25
N LYS A 66 14.13 0.66 4.52
CA LYS A 66 12.75 0.66 5.03
C LYS A 66 12.11 2.04 4.92
N THR A 67 12.80 3.08 5.34
CA THR A 67 12.28 4.45 5.22
C THR A 67 12.09 4.87 3.77
N GLY A 68 13.00 4.47 2.87
CA GLY A 68 12.86 4.71 1.44
C GLY A 68 11.66 3.97 0.83
N TYR A 69 11.42 2.73 1.26
CA TYR A 69 10.28 1.94 0.82
C TYR A 69 8.95 2.53 1.29
N GLU A 70 8.87 2.96 2.56
CA GLU A 70 7.70 3.65 3.09
C GLU A 70 7.39 4.95 2.32
N ALA A 71 8.41 5.73 1.97
CA ALA A 71 8.25 6.93 1.14
C ALA A 71 7.72 6.57 -0.26
N TYR A 72 8.27 5.51 -0.87
CA TYR A 72 7.82 5.01 -2.17
C TYR A 72 6.37 4.52 -2.14
N GLU A 73 5.96 3.79 -1.08
CA GLU A 73 4.58 3.36 -0.90
C GLU A 73 3.60 4.53 -0.79
N ARG A 74 3.98 5.60 -0.08
CA ARG A 74 3.15 6.82 0.01
C ARG A 74 2.96 7.46 -1.36
N VAL A 75 4.04 7.65 -2.12
CA VAL A 75 3.97 8.21 -3.48
C VAL A 75 3.12 7.33 -4.39
N ASN A 76 3.28 6.01 -4.31
CA ASN A 76 2.44 5.08 -5.08
C ASN A 76 0.96 5.16 -4.70
N ALA A 77 0.63 5.36 -3.42
CA ALA A 77 -0.74 5.55 -2.98
C ALA A 77 -1.33 6.85 -3.53
N GLU A 78 -0.56 7.95 -3.50
CA GLU A 78 -0.95 9.24 -4.09
C GLU A 78 -1.18 9.12 -5.60
N LEU A 79 -0.25 8.51 -6.33
CA LEU A 79 -0.37 8.30 -7.78
C LEU A 79 -1.57 7.43 -8.14
N ARG A 80 -1.86 6.38 -7.34
CA ARG A 80 -3.06 5.56 -7.53
C ARG A 80 -4.33 6.39 -7.35
N ALA A 81 -4.40 7.22 -6.31
CA ALA A 81 -5.53 8.11 -6.07
C ALA A 81 -5.70 9.14 -7.19
N GLU A 82 -4.60 9.70 -7.70
CA GLU A 82 -4.64 10.62 -8.84
C GLU A 82 -5.14 9.93 -10.12
N CYS A 83 -4.63 8.73 -10.41
CA CYS A 83 -5.08 7.93 -11.55
C CYS A 83 -6.58 7.60 -11.47
N GLU A 84 -7.10 7.29 -10.28
CA GLU A 84 -8.53 7.06 -10.08
C GLU A 84 -9.34 8.35 -10.28
N SER A 85 -8.86 9.49 -9.77
CA SER A 85 -9.47 10.81 -10.03
C SER A 85 -9.54 11.14 -11.52
N LEU A 86 -8.47 10.84 -12.27
CA LEU A 86 -8.41 11.07 -13.71
C LEU A 86 -9.35 10.16 -14.48
N ARG A 87 -9.42 8.87 -14.12
CA ARG A 87 -10.40 7.93 -14.71
C ARG A 87 -11.84 8.37 -14.48
N ASN A 88 -12.16 8.84 -13.28
CA ASN A 88 -13.49 9.35 -12.97
C ASN A 88 -13.82 10.62 -13.77
N ARG A 89 -12.84 11.51 -13.97
CA ARG A 89 -13.01 12.69 -14.84
C ARG A 89 -13.22 12.32 -16.30
N GLN A 90 -12.48 11.35 -16.81
CA GLN A 90 -12.64 10.85 -18.19
C GLN A 90 -14.01 10.19 -18.38
N GLY A 91 -14.42 9.29 -17.47
CA GLY A 91 -15.75 8.68 -17.53
C GLY A 91 -16.89 9.70 -17.49
N PHE A 92 -16.74 10.78 -16.72
CA PHE A 92 -17.70 11.89 -16.72
C PHE A 92 -17.73 12.63 -18.06
N SER A 93 -16.56 12.84 -18.68
CA SER A 93 -16.46 13.46 -20.01
C SER A 93 -17.13 12.59 -21.07
N ASP A 94 -16.90 11.28 -21.05
CA ASP A 94 -17.46 10.34 -22.04
C ASP A 94 -18.99 10.27 -21.93
N ALA A 95 -19.52 10.13 -20.70
CA ALA A 95 -20.96 10.15 -20.46
C ALA A 95 -21.60 11.50 -20.84
N PHE A 96 -20.90 12.61 -20.64
CA PHE A 96 -21.37 13.94 -21.05
C PHE A 96 -21.50 14.06 -22.57
N TYR A 97 -20.52 13.56 -23.33
CA TYR A 97 -20.58 13.57 -24.79
C TYR A 97 -21.67 12.65 -25.34
N GLU A 98 -21.89 11.49 -24.72
CA GLU A 98 -22.96 10.56 -25.10
C GLU A 98 -24.35 11.18 -24.88
N VAL A 99 -24.59 11.78 -23.71
CA VAL A 99 -25.85 12.44 -23.38
C VAL A 99 -26.07 13.70 -24.22
N SER A 100 -25.02 14.50 -24.47
CA SER A 100 -25.11 15.68 -25.34
C SER A 100 -25.42 15.30 -26.78
N GLY A 101 -24.88 14.17 -27.27
CA GLY A 101 -25.22 13.58 -28.56
C GLY A 101 -26.68 13.18 -28.66
N LEU A 102 -27.22 12.53 -27.63
CA LEU A 102 -28.63 12.13 -27.56
C LEU A 102 -29.60 13.33 -27.49
N LEU A 103 -29.20 14.42 -26.81
CA LEU A 103 -30.01 15.63 -26.67
C LEU A 103 -29.87 16.61 -27.86
N GLY A 104 -29.04 16.28 -28.86
CA GLY A 104 -28.79 17.16 -30.01
C GLY A 104 -28.04 18.45 -29.66
N VAL A 105 -27.41 18.52 -28.48
CA VAL A 105 -26.63 19.66 -28.00
C VAL A 105 -25.16 19.46 -28.36
N THR A 106 -24.88 19.17 -29.63
CA THR A 106 -23.51 18.94 -30.11
C THR A 106 -23.02 20.19 -30.83
N GLY A 107 -22.06 20.91 -30.24
CA GLY A 107 -21.50 22.08 -30.92
C GLY A 107 -20.25 22.75 -30.32
N ALA A 108 -19.89 22.54 -29.06
CA ALA A 108 -18.73 23.23 -28.48
C ALA A 108 -17.80 22.24 -27.77
N ARG A 109 -16.58 22.08 -28.31
CA ARG A 109 -15.43 21.68 -27.49
C ARG A 109 -15.23 22.77 -26.43
N PRO A 110 -15.25 22.45 -25.13
CA PRO A 110 -14.99 23.47 -24.14
C PRO A 110 -13.48 23.67 -24.04
N GLU A 111 -12.97 24.74 -24.65
CA GLU A 111 -11.68 25.32 -24.26
C GLU A 111 -11.78 26.10 -22.93
N ALA A 112 -12.97 26.19 -22.35
CA ALA A 112 -13.21 26.84 -21.05
C ALA A 112 -13.22 25.81 -19.90
N PRO A 113 -12.68 26.18 -18.73
CA PRO A 113 -12.45 25.24 -17.63
C PRO A 113 -13.77 24.70 -17.07
N LEU A 114 -13.80 23.38 -16.80
CA LEU A 114 -14.85 22.56 -16.15
C LEU A 114 -15.51 23.17 -14.89
N VAL A 115 -15.00 24.31 -14.39
CA VAL A 115 -15.42 24.98 -13.15
C VAL A 115 -16.81 25.62 -13.27
N VAL A 116 -17.14 26.22 -14.42
CA VAL A 116 -18.45 26.88 -14.60
C VAL A 116 -19.60 25.86 -14.66
N PHE A 117 -19.33 24.68 -15.25
CA PHE A 117 -20.32 23.61 -15.40
C PHE A 117 -20.75 22.99 -14.06
N ARG A 118 -19.87 22.98 -13.05
CA ARG A 118 -20.18 22.40 -11.73
C ARG A 118 -21.19 23.22 -10.94
N GLN A 119 -21.24 24.55 -11.11
CA GLN A 119 -22.11 25.42 -10.32
C GLN A 119 -23.58 25.36 -10.75
N GLU A 120 -23.86 25.14 -12.04
CA GLU A 120 -25.24 25.21 -12.55
C GLU A 120 -25.81 23.84 -12.93
N VAL A 121 -24.98 22.94 -13.48
CA VAL A 121 -25.49 21.67 -14.03
C VAL A 121 -25.64 20.60 -12.96
N VAL A 122 -24.76 20.57 -11.94
CA VAL A 122 -24.86 19.58 -10.85
C VAL A 122 -26.15 19.76 -10.02
N PRO A 123 -26.55 20.98 -9.61
CA PRO A 123 -27.82 21.18 -8.92
C PRO A 123 -29.02 20.81 -9.78
N ALA A 124 -29.00 21.14 -11.08
CA ALA A 124 -30.07 20.79 -12.01
C ALA A 124 -30.20 19.26 -12.19
N LEU A 125 -29.07 18.55 -12.35
CA LEU A 125 -29.05 17.09 -12.47
C LEU A 125 -29.50 16.42 -11.18
N GLN A 126 -29.08 16.92 -10.01
CA GLN A 126 -29.56 16.44 -8.72
C GLN A 126 -31.06 16.67 -8.52
N ALA A 127 -31.60 17.79 -9.01
CA ALA A 127 -33.04 18.05 -9.00
C ALA A 127 -33.77 17.05 -9.91
N VAL A 128 -33.24 16.75 -11.10
CA VAL A 128 -33.81 15.74 -12.01
C VAL A 128 -33.76 14.34 -11.40
N ILE A 129 -32.65 13.94 -10.77
CA ILE A 129 -32.54 12.63 -10.09
C ILE A 129 -33.49 12.54 -8.88
N ARG A 130 -33.62 13.62 -8.11
CA ARG A 130 -34.58 13.68 -7.00
C ARG A 130 -36.01 13.55 -7.50
N ASN A 131 -36.33 14.22 -8.60
CA ASN A 131 -37.65 14.14 -9.22
C ASN A 131 -37.90 12.77 -9.84
N SER A 132 -36.93 12.12 -10.49
CA SER A 132 -37.13 10.78 -11.06
C SER A 132 -37.37 9.72 -9.99
N ARG A 133 -36.68 9.79 -8.85
CA ARG A 133 -36.95 8.94 -7.68
C ARG A 133 -38.33 9.17 -7.07
N ARG A 134 -38.85 10.41 -7.12
CA ARG A 134 -40.24 10.72 -6.70
C ARG A 134 -41.28 9.94 -7.53
N TYR A 135 -40.91 9.46 -8.71
CA TYR A 135 -41.78 8.66 -9.59
C TYR A 135 -41.37 7.17 -9.65
N GLU A 136 -40.48 6.66 -8.78
CA GLU A 136 -40.13 5.24 -8.77
C GLU A 136 -41.32 4.34 -8.36
N TRP A 137 -42.23 4.83 -7.52
CA TRP A 137 -43.45 4.08 -7.13
C TRP A 137 -44.42 3.84 -8.31
N LEU A 138 -44.34 4.64 -9.38
CA LEU A 138 -45.05 4.39 -10.63
C LEU A 138 -44.53 3.14 -11.38
N ARG A 139 -43.34 2.64 -11.05
CA ARG A 139 -42.80 1.39 -11.61
C ARG A 139 -43.13 0.15 -10.79
N ASP A 140 -43.15 0.26 -9.45
CA ASP A 140 -43.09 -0.93 -8.60
C ASP A 140 -44.43 -1.37 -7.99
N GLY A 141 -45.52 -0.59 -8.12
CA GLY A 141 -46.75 -0.85 -7.34
C GLY A 141 -48.06 -1.09 -8.11
N ALA A 142 -48.21 -0.64 -9.34
CA ALA A 142 -49.44 -0.81 -10.10
C ALA A 142 -49.13 -0.74 -11.59
N GLY A 143 -49.62 -1.71 -12.36
CA GLY A 143 -49.47 -1.71 -13.82
C GLY A 143 -49.81 -0.33 -14.39
N TYR A 144 -49.00 0.12 -15.35
CA TYR A 144 -49.14 1.37 -16.10
C TYR A 144 -50.54 1.97 -16.00
N CYS A 145 -50.71 3.03 -15.19
CA CYS A 145 -51.87 3.89 -15.35
C CYS A 145 -51.75 4.50 -16.75
N ASP A 146 -52.55 4.01 -17.69
CA ASP A 146 -52.66 4.59 -19.01
C ASP A 146 -53.15 6.04 -18.82
N THR A 147 -52.34 7.01 -19.24
CA THR A 147 -52.67 8.44 -19.11
C THR A 147 -53.94 8.81 -19.89
N ARG A 148 -54.47 7.89 -20.71
CA ARG A 148 -55.77 8.00 -21.38
C ARG A 148 -56.97 7.85 -20.44
N ASP A 149 -56.81 7.28 -19.25
CA ASP A 149 -57.90 7.10 -18.27
C ASP A 149 -58.05 8.28 -17.28
N ILE A 150 -57.24 9.34 -17.42
CA ILE A 150 -57.32 10.55 -16.60
C ILE A 150 -57.82 11.72 -17.48
N PRO A 151 -59.14 11.85 -17.71
CA PRO A 151 -59.65 12.93 -18.54
C PRO A 151 -59.55 14.28 -17.81
N GLY A 152 -58.74 15.19 -18.35
CA GLY A 152 -58.89 16.64 -18.16
C GLY A 152 -58.37 17.24 -16.85
N MET A 153 -57.40 16.61 -16.18
CA MET A 153 -56.82 17.19 -14.96
C MET A 153 -55.72 18.22 -15.30
N ALA A 154 -55.88 19.46 -14.84
CA ALA A 154 -54.85 20.50 -15.01
C ALA A 154 -53.55 20.10 -14.27
N PRO A 155 -52.35 20.42 -14.80
CA PRO A 155 -51.06 19.99 -14.23
C PRO A 155 -50.90 20.28 -12.74
N GLU A 156 -51.39 21.44 -12.29
CA GLU A 156 -51.35 21.89 -10.90
C GLU A 156 -52.16 20.98 -9.95
N ARG A 157 -53.24 20.37 -10.45
CA ARG A 157 -54.05 19.41 -9.68
C ARG A 157 -53.40 18.02 -9.63
N MET A 158 -52.52 17.72 -10.57
CA MET A 158 -51.80 16.44 -10.61
C MET A 158 -50.71 16.39 -9.54
N ASP A 159 -49.97 17.49 -9.34
CA ASP A 159 -49.01 17.61 -8.25
C ASP A 159 -49.69 17.49 -6.87
N ALA A 160 -50.83 18.19 -6.68
CA ALA A 160 -51.61 18.10 -5.44
C ALA A 160 -52.19 16.69 -5.20
N PHE A 161 -52.59 15.98 -6.27
CA PHE A 161 -53.06 14.60 -6.19
C PHE A 161 -51.94 13.64 -5.76
N ILE A 162 -50.74 13.82 -6.34
CA ILE A 162 -49.54 13.03 -5.99
C ILE A 162 -49.14 13.32 -4.54
N ASP A 163 -49.13 14.57 -4.10
CA ASP A 163 -48.79 14.94 -2.73
C ASP A 163 -49.79 14.41 -1.68
N ALA A 164 -51.07 14.36 -2.04
CA ALA A 164 -52.11 13.75 -1.21
C ALA A 164 -51.98 12.22 -1.12
N ALA A 165 -51.56 11.55 -2.21
CA ALA A 165 -51.30 10.12 -2.22
C ALA A 165 -50.06 9.75 -1.37
N MET A 166 -49.01 10.58 -1.45
CA MET A 166 -47.76 10.40 -0.69
C MET A 166 -47.94 10.62 0.81
N SER A 167 -48.85 11.52 1.22
CA SER A 167 -49.12 11.80 2.65
C SER A 167 -49.86 10.65 3.37
N LYS A 168 -50.47 9.70 2.64
CA LYS A 168 -51.12 8.51 3.23
C LYS A 168 -50.16 7.34 3.48
N GLY A 169 -48.93 7.39 3.01
CA GLY A 169 -47.91 6.35 3.19
C GLY A 169 -46.92 6.61 4.33
N ALA A 170 -47.07 7.70 5.09
CA ALA A 170 -46.13 8.07 6.17
C ALA A 170 -46.44 7.39 7.52
N ASP A 171 -47.60 6.75 7.67
CA ASP A 171 -47.99 5.98 8.86
C ASP A 171 -48.22 4.50 8.49
N GLN A 172 -47.14 3.76 8.21
CA GLN A 172 -47.10 2.30 8.30
C GLN A 172 -45.66 1.78 8.33
#